data_AF-A0A5E6NNH0-F1
#
_entry.id   AF-A0A5E6NNH0-F1
#
_cell.length_a   1.000
_cell.length_b   1.000
_cell.length_c   1.000
_cell.angle_alpha   90.00
_cell.angle_beta   90.00
_cell.angle_gamma   90.00
#
_symmetry.space_group_name_H-M   'P 1'
#
loop_
_entity.id
_entity.type
_entity.pdbx_description
1 polymer ?
#
loop_
_entity_poly.entity_id
_entity_poly.type
_entity_poly.pdbx_seq_one_letter_code
_entity_poly.pdbx_strand_id
1 'polypeptide(L)'
;MAKYWLVDPLDGTQDFLEQTGEFCICIAYIKNHQAIFGLVYAPLTQTHYYGFNNKAYKQHNNIQTPLNACSATLPLRVVIGHNSTHNSKLQTHLQQLGKHQLNHLGSALKFCQIAEGVYDYYPRFGPCCEWDTAAGACILQNAGGSC
;
A
#
# COMPACT_ATOMS: atom_id res chain seq x y z
N MET A 1 23.97 -0.69 15.38
CA MET A 1 22.89 -0.99 14.41
C MET A 1 21.57 -0.50 14.98
N ALA A 2 20.92 0.46 14.32
CA ALA A 2 19.67 1.04 14.80
C ALA A 2 18.49 0.08 14.60
N LYS A 3 17.62 0.03 15.61
CA LYS A 3 16.33 -0.67 15.59
C LYS A 3 15.28 0.27 16.16
N TYR A 4 14.18 0.46 15.46
CA TYR A 4 13.12 1.38 15.90
C TYR A 4 11.78 1.01 15.27
N TRP A 5 10.72 1.49 15.90
CA TRP A 5 9.38 1.48 15.33
C TRP A 5 9.16 2.79 14.56
N LEU A 6 8.64 2.67 13.35
CA LEU A 6 8.21 3.79 12.52
C LEU A 6 6.69 3.72 12.39
N VAL A 7 6.01 4.80 12.76
CA VAL A 7 4.55 4.81 12.88
C VAL A 7 3.98 6.06 12.23
N ASP A 8 2.99 5.85 11.37
CA ASP A 8 2.02 6.89 11.00
C ASP A 8 0.67 6.55 11.66
N PRO A 9 0.21 7.34 12.65
CA PRO A 9 -1.07 7.09 13.30
C PRO A 9 -2.28 7.39 12.42
N LEU A 10 -2.12 8.12 11.30
CA LEU A 10 -3.21 8.44 10.40
C LEU A 10 -2.68 8.79 8.99
N ASP A 11 -2.44 7.76 8.19
CA ASP A 11 -2.22 7.94 6.75
C ASP A 11 -3.57 8.06 6.03
N GLY A 12 -3.67 8.98 5.07
CA GLY A 12 -4.94 9.39 4.47
C GLY A 12 -5.69 10.45 5.30
N THR A 13 -4.98 11.46 5.81
CA THR A 13 -5.62 12.57 6.58
C THR A 13 -6.74 13.26 5.81
N GLN A 14 -6.57 13.47 4.50
CA GLN A 14 -7.62 14.03 3.65
C GLN A 14 -8.81 13.06 3.50
N ASP A 15 -8.53 11.77 3.26
CA ASP A 15 -9.54 10.71 3.19
C ASP A 15 -10.35 10.59 4.50
N PHE A 16 -9.70 10.82 5.65
CA PHE A 16 -10.35 10.89 6.95
C PHE A 16 -11.27 12.11 7.07
N LEU A 17 -10.81 13.30 6.68
CA LEU A 17 -11.62 14.54 6.71
C LEU A 17 -12.82 14.47 5.75
N GLU A 18 -12.62 13.89 4.57
CA GLU A 18 -13.64 13.71 3.53
C GLU A 18 -14.55 12.50 3.80
N GLN A 19 -14.28 11.72 4.85
CA GLN A 19 -15.05 10.54 5.27
C GLN A 19 -15.16 9.48 4.16
N THR A 20 -14.14 9.34 3.32
CA THR A 20 -14.09 8.32 2.25
C THR A 20 -13.93 6.91 2.82
N GLY A 21 -13.38 6.80 4.04
CA GLY A 21 -13.05 5.53 4.67
C GLY A 21 -11.70 4.94 4.24
N GLU A 22 -10.94 5.67 3.42
CA GLU A 22 -9.70 5.20 2.80
C GLU A 22 -8.45 5.70 3.55
N PHE A 23 -8.46 5.56 4.88
CA PHE A 23 -7.36 5.92 5.77
C PHE A 23 -6.92 4.72 6.60
N CYS A 24 -5.68 4.74 7.08
CA CYS A 24 -5.11 3.64 7.86
C CYS A 24 -4.05 4.07 8.86
N ILE A 25 -3.73 3.17 9.79
CA ILE A 25 -2.56 3.26 10.66
C ILE A 25 -1.45 2.43 10.03
N CYS A 26 -0.24 3.00 9.92
CA CYS A 26 0.94 2.32 9.40
C CYS A 26 1.95 2.09 10.53
N ILE A 27 2.42 0.86 10.70
CA ILE A 27 3.42 0.48 11.70
C ILE A 27 4.48 -0.39 11.03
N ALA A 28 5.74 0.00 11.11
CA ALA A 28 6.86 -0.80 10.64
C ALA A 28 7.92 -0.97 11.73
N TYR A 29 8.51 -2.16 11.81
CA TYR A 29 9.70 -2.40 12.63
C TYR A 29 10.93 -2.38 11.75
N ILE A 30 11.78 -1.37 11.95
CA ILE A 30 12.98 -1.14 11.14
C ILE A 30 14.20 -1.73 11.83
N LYS A 31 15.01 -2.48 11.07
CA LYS A 31 16.33 -2.98 11.48
C LYS A 31 17.29 -2.76 10.32
N ASN A 32 18.41 -2.08 10.57
CA ASN A 32 19.43 -1.80 9.54
C ASN A 32 18.84 -1.10 8.29
N HIS A 33 18.01 -0.08 8.50
CA HIS A 33 17.33 0.68 7.43
C HIS A 33 16.36 -0.14 6.57
N GLN A 34 15.97 -1.34 7.01
CA GLN A 34 14.99 -2.19 6.33
C GLN A 34 13.80 -2.51 7.25
N ALA A 35 12.58 -2.46 6.71
CA ALA A 35 11.39 -2.91 7.41
C ALA A 35 11.33 -4.44 7.42
N ILE A 36 11.56 -5.04 8.60
CA ILE A 36 11.52 -6.51 8.76
C ILE A 36 10.14 -7.01 9.19
N PHE A 37 9.26 -6.09 9.61
CA PHE A 37 7.84 -6.31 9.87
C PHE A 37 7.08 -5.04 9.46
N GLY A 38 5.92 -5.23 8.86
CA GLY A 38 4.97 -4.16 8.53
C GLY A 38 3.56 -4.56 8.92
N LEU A 39 2.78 -3.59 9.40
CA LEU A 39 1.36 -3.67 9.71
C LEU A 39 0.67 -2.42 9.16
N VAL A 40 -0.40 -2.61 8.41
CA VAL A 40 -1.35 -1.58 8.01
C VAL A 40 -2.72 -1.97 8.57
N TYR A 41 -3.33 -1.10 9.35
CA TYR A 41 -4.65 -1.33 9.91
C TYR A 41 -5.65 -0.33 9.33
N ALA A 42 -6.72 -0.85 8.72
CA ALA A 42 -7.83 -0.09 8.16
C ALA A 42 -9.00 -0.05 9.18
N PRO A 43 -9.20 1.05 9.94
CA PRO A 43 -10.11 1.05 11.09
C PRO A 43 -11.57 0.86 10.71
N LEU A 44 -12.00 1.44 9.58
CA LEU A 44 -13.39 1.38 9.15
C LEU A 44 -13.84 -0.06 8.84
N THR A 45 -12.98 -0.84 8.20
CA THR A 45 -13.24 -2.25 7.87
C THR A 45 -12.73 -3.20 8.95
N GLN A 46 -12.08 -2.70 10.00
CA GLN A 46 -11.39 -3.49 11.02
C GLN A 46 -10.44 -4.54 10.44
N THR A 47 -9.81 -4.21 9.31
CA THR A 47 -8.93 -5.13 8.57
C THR A 47 -7.48 -4.85 8.92
N HIS A 48 -6.75 -5.91 9.24
CA HIS A 48 -5.31 -5.86 9.47
C HIS A 48 -4.60 -6.48 8.27
N TYR A 49 -3.59 -5.80 7.75
CA TYR A 49 -2.65 -6.32 6.76
C TYR A 49 -1.27 -6.35 7.40
N TYR A 50 -0.56 -7.47 7.38
CA TYR A 50 0.78 -7.53 7.96
C TYR A 50 1.68 -8.51 7.23
N GLY A 51 2.98 -8.26 7.28
CA GLY A 51 3.99 -9.08 6.59
C GLY A 51 5.32 -9.14 7.32
N PHE A 52 5.92 -10.33 7.32
CA PHE A 52 7.24 -10.64 7.88
C PHE A 52 7.70 -12.03 7.44
N ASN A 53 9.01 -12.29 7.47
CA ASN A 53 9.60 -13.61 7.17
C ASN A 53 9.13 -14.25 5.84
N ASN A 54 9.07 -13.44 4.78
CA ASN A 54 8.62 -13.80 3.43
C ASN A 54 7.16 -14.31 3.39
N LYS A 55 6.31 -13.79 4.28
CA LYS A 55 4.88 -14.11 4.32
C LYS A 55 4.06 -12.87 4.66
N ALA A 56 2.92 -12.71 4.00
CA ALA A 56 1.99 -11.63 4.27
C ALA A 56 0.57 -12.17 4.44
N TYR A 57 -0.23 -11.46 5.24
CA TYR A 57 -1.56 -11.87 5.64
C TYR A 57 -2.52 -10.70 5.70
N LYS A 58 -3.78 -10.99 5.40
CA LYS A 58 -4.93 -10.15 5.72
C LYS A 58 -5.71 -10.84 6.84
N GLN A 59 -6.10 -10.09 7.85
CA GLN A 59 -6.94 -10.57 8.95
C GLN A 59 -8.17 -9.67 9.10
N HIS A 60 -9.34 -10.30 9.05
CA HIS A 60 -10.63 -9.65 9.21
C HIS A 60 -11.57 -10.60 9.95
N ASN A 61 -12.30 -10.10 10.96
CA ASN A 61 -13.21 -10.92 11.80
C ASN A 61 -12.55 -12.20 12.35
N ASN A 62 -11.30 -12.10 12.83
CA ASN A 62 -10.48 -13.22 13.31
C ASN A 62 -10.16 -14.31 12.26
N ILE A 63 -10.48 -14.08 10.99
CA ILE A 63 -10.11 -14.96 9.88
C ILE A 63 -8.84 -14.38 9.24
N GLN A 64 -7.79 -15.18 9.22
CA GLN A 64 -6.52 -14.85 8.59
C GLN A 64 -6.41 -15.55 7.23
N THR A 65 -6.15 -14.78 6.18
CA THR A 65 -5.94 -15.26 4.81
C THR A 65 -4.54 -14.88 4.33
N PRO A 66 -3.78 -15.79 3.72
CA PRO A 66 -2.49 -15.45 3.13
C PRO A 66 -2.67 -14.50 1.95
N LEU A 67 -1.74 -13.54 1.82
CA LEU A 67 -1.64 -12.64 0.68
C LEU A 67 -0.59 -13.18 -0.28
N ASN A 68 -0.92 -13.19 -1.57
CA ASN A 68 -0.02 -13.56 -2.64
C ASN A 68 -0.20 -12.53 -3.76
N ALA A 69 0.80 -11.69 -3.97
CA ALA A 69 0.79 -10.74 -5.07
C ALA A 69 0.74 -11.53 -6.39
N CYS A 70 -0.20 -11.19 -7.25
CA CYS A 70 -0.39 -11.87 -8.53
C CYS A 70 0.49 -11.27 -9.62
N SER A 71 0.83 -12.08 -10.63
CA SER A 71 1.41 -11.55 -11.87
C SER A 71 0.38 -10.70 -12.61
N ALA A 72 0.83 -9.55 -13.11
CA ALA A 72 -0.05 -8.62 -13.78
C ALA A 72 -0.61 -9.18 -15.10
N THR A 73 -1.88 -8.93 -15.36
CA THR A 73 -2.56 -9.27 -16.63
C THR A 73 -2.96 -7.99 -17.37
N LEU A 74 -3.12 -8.08 -18.69
CA LEU A 74 -3.61 -6.94 -19.48
C LEU A 74 -5.15 -6.90 -19.54
N PRO A 75 -5.79 -5.72 -19.48
CA PRO A 75 -5.16 -4.41 -19.20
C PRO A 75 -4.66 -4.30 -17.75
N LEU A 76 -3.54 -3.60 -17.53
CA LEU A 76 -2.99 -3.40 -16.19
C LEU A 76 -3.99 -2.65 -15.29
N ARG A 77 -4.27 -3.16 -14.11
CA ARG A 77 -5.11 -2.51 -13.10
C ARG A 77 -4.22 -1.58 -12.27
N VAL A 78 -4.18 -0.31 -12.67
CA VAL A 78 -3.36 0.72 -12.02
C VAL A 78 -4.18 1.38 -10.93
N VAL A 79 -3.57 1.62 -9.77
CA VAL A 79 -4.19 2.37 -8.67
C VAL A 79 -3.33 3.57 -8.29
N ILE A 80 -3.95 4.73 -8.10
CA ILE A 80 -3.30 5.97 -7.68
C ILE A 80 -4.08 6.65 -6.55
N GLY A 81 -3.51 7.66 -5.89
CA GLY A 81 -4.26 8.46 -4.92
C GLY A 81 -5.30 9.37 -5.60
N HIS A 82 -6.39 9.70 -4.91
CA HIS A 82 -7.45 10.60 -5.42
C HIS A 82 -6.91 11.91 -5.98
N ASN A 83 -5.98 12.56 -5.26
CA ASN A 83 -5.42 13.86 -5.65
C ASN A 83 -4.16 13.77 -6.50
N SER A 84 -3.80 12.58 -6.99
CA SER A 84 -2.58 12.38 -7.79
C SER A 84 -2.77 12.74 -9.27
N THR A 85 -4.00 12.84 -9.75
CA THR A 85 -4.34 13.04 -11.18
C THR A 85 -3.75 14.30 -11.79
N HIS A 86 -3.56 15.36 -11.01
CA HIS A 86 -2.99 16.63 -11.49
C HIS A 86 -1.46 16.60 -11.65
N ASN A 87 -0.79 15.53 -11.24
CA ASN A 87 0.65 15.40 -11.37
C ASN A 87 1.07 15.11 -12.83
N SER A 88 1.75 16.07 -13.46
CA SER A 88 2.16 15.95 -14.87
C SER A 88 3.07 14.75 -15.15
N LYS A 89 4.00 14.42 -14.23
CA LYS A 89 4.88 13.24 -14.37
C LYS A 89 4.08 11.94 -14.36
N LEU A 90 3.08 11.84 -13.48
CA LEU A 90 2.18 10.69 -13.45
C LEU A 90 1.38 10.59 -14.76
N GLN A 91 0.83 11.69 -15.25
CA GLN A 91 0.08 11.70 -16.52
C GLN A 91 0.95 11.23 -17.68
N THR A 92 2.17 11.77 -17.82
CA THR A 92 3.13 11.33 -18.84
C THR A 92 3.46 9.86 -18.71
N HIS A 93 3.68 9.37 -17.48
CA HIS A 93 3.97 7.95 -17.24
C HIS A 93 2.79 7.04 -17.64
N LEU A 94 1.56 7.40 -17.27
CA LEU A 94 0.36 6.63 -17.61
C LEU A 94 0.11 6.57 -19.12
N GLN A 95 0.38 7.66 -19.85
CA GLN A 95 0.29 7.69 -21.32
C GLN A 95 1.26 6.71 -22.00
N GLN A 96 2.41 6.44 -21.37
CA GLN A 96 3.45 5.55 -21.89
C GLN A 96 3.31 4.09 -21.42
N LEU A 97 2.51 3.84 -20.38
CA LEU A 97 2.38 2.53 -19.71
C LEU A 97 1.68 1.45 -20.58
N GLY A 98 0.96 1.86 -21.64
CA GLY A 98 0.20 0.96 -22.51
C GLY A 98 -1.25 0.76 -22.04
N LYS A 99 -1.87 -0.39 -22.37
CA LYS A 99 -3.27 -0.68 -22.01
C LYS A 99 -3.42 -0.86 -20.49
N HIS A 100 -4.11 0.06 -19.85
CA HIS A 100 -4.36 0.04 -18.42
C HIS A 100 -5.78 0.53 -18.08
N GLN A 101 -6.27 0.12 -16.92
CA GLN A 101 -7.44 0.65 -16.25
C GLN A 101 -6.99 1.41 -15.02
N LEU A 102 -7.33 2.69 -14.94
CA LEU A 102 -6.99 3.55 -13.81
C LEU A 102 -8.06 3.46 -12.72
N ASN A 103 -7.62 3.31 -11.47
CA ASN A 103 -8.45 3.28 -10.28
C ASN A 103 -7.86 4.22 -9.22
N HIS A 104 -8.68 4.59 -8.25
CA HIS A 104 -8.29 5.46 -7.14
C HIS A 104 -8.48 4.75 -5.81
N LEU A 105 -7.53 4.97 -4.92
CA LEU A 105 -7.58 4.52 -3.53
C LEU A 105 -6.68 5.42 -2.67
N GLY A 106 -7.14 5.82 -1.50
CA GLY A 106 -6.43 6.58 -0.49
C GLY A 106 -5.30 5.81 0.19
N SER A 107 -4.47 6.52 0.95
CA SER A 107 -3.50 5.96 1.93
C SER A 107 -2.61 4.77 1.48
N ALA A 108 -1.98 4.08 2.43
CA ALA A 108 -1.13 2.91 2.23
C ALA A 108 -1.93 1.65 1.87
N LEU A 109 -3.27 1.73 1.87
CA LEU A 109 -4.15 0.65 1.44
C LEU A 109 -3.86 0.18 0.00
N LYS A 110 -3.30 1.05 -0.85
CA LYS A 110 -2.82 0.69 -2.18
C LYS A 110 -1.82 -0.46 -2.18
N PHE A 111 -0.85 -0.46 -1.26
CA PHE A 111 0.09 -1.58 -1.11
C PHE A 111 -0.63 -2.88 -0.76
N CYS A 112 -1.61 -2.78 0.16
CA CYS A 112 -2.38 -3.91 0.64
C CYS A 112 -3.23 -4.54 -0.47
N GLN A 113 -3.87 -3.72 -1.30
CA GLN A 113 -4.67 -4.18 -2.43
C GLN A 113 -3.83 -4.79 -3.56
N ILE A 114 -2.59 -4.32 -3.77
CA ILE A 114 -1.65 -4.99 -4.67
C ILE A 114 -1.19 -6.34 -4.07
N ALA A 115 -0.88 -6.37 -2.78
CA ALA A 115 -0.52 -7.62 -2.08
C ALA A 115 -1.65 -8.66 -2.11
N GLU A 116 -2.91 -8.21 -2.16
CA GLU A 116 -4.12 -9.04 -2.32
C GLU A 116 -4.39 -9.44 -3.78
N GLY A 117 -3.65 -8.88 -4.74
CA GLY A 117 -3.82 -9.16 -6.17
C GLY A 117 -5.01 -8.44 -6.82
N VAL A 118 -5.57 -7.43 -6.16
CA VAL A 118 -6.70 -6.61 -6.66
C VAL A 118 -6.22 -5.59 -7.71
N TYR A 119 -5.04 -4.99 -7.48
CA TYR A 119 -4.37 -4.11 -8.42
C TYR A 119 -2.99 -4.67 -8.79
N ASP A 120 -2.47 -4.22 -9.93
CA ASP A 120 -1.21 -4.69 -10.48
C ASP A 120 -0.07 -3.70 -10.26
N TYR A 121 -0.37 -2.40 -10.25
CA TYR A 121 0.66 -1.36 -10.27
C TYR A 121 0.22 -0.08 -9.56
N TYR A 122 1.13 0.47 -8.77
CA TYR A 122 0.94 1.74 -8.06
C TYR A 122 2.11 2.70 -8.34
N PRO A 123 2.00 3.55 -9.37
CA PRO A 123 2.95 4.62 -9.61
C PRO A 123 2.71 5.79 -8.65
N ARG A 124 3.75 6.24 -7.94
CA ARG A 124 3.73 7.47 -7.15
C ARG A 124 4.80 8.44 -7.63
N PHE A 125 4.37 9.64 -8.01
CA PHE A 125 5.25 10.75 -8.48
C PHE A 125 5.14 12.03 -7.62
N GLY A 126 4.47 11.93 -6.47
CA GLY A 126 4.38 13.00 -5.47
C GLY A 126 5.25 12.68 -4.25
N PRO A 127 5.41 13.65 -3.33
CA PRO A 127 6.11 13.41 -2.07
C PRO A 127 5.44 12.29 -1.26
N CYS A 128 6.25 11.56 -0.51
CA CYS A 128 5.84 10.64 0.54
C CYS A 128 6.92 10.59 1.60
N CYS A 129 6.54 10.26 2.81
CA CYS A 129 7.47 10.04 3.90
C CYS A 129 7.68 8.53 4.11
N GLU A 130 8.74 8.17 4.81
CA GLU A 130 9.07 6.77 5.07
C GLU A 130 7.98 6.09 5.92
N TRP A 131 7.31 6.85 6.80
CA TRP A 131 6.23 6.33 7.63
C TRP A 131 4.96 5.98 6.84
N ASP A 132 4.73 6.61 5.68
CA ASP A 132 3.60 6.30 4.79
C ASP A 132 3.83 5.00 4.01
N THR A 133 5.09 4.58 3.83
CA THR A 133 5.47 3.58 2.82
C THR A 133 6.11 2.33 3.41
N ALA A 134 6.86 2.43 4.51
CA ALA A 134 7.65 1.31 5.05
C ALA A 134 6.79 0.09 5.39
N ALA A 135 5.62 0.29 6.02
CA ALA A 135 4.72 -0.80 6.39
C ALA A 135 4.12 -1.50 5.16
N GLY A 136 3.54 -0.71 4.24
CA GLY A 136 2.94 -1.21 3.01
C GLY A 136 3.94 -1.91 2.08
N ALA A 137 5.13 -1.34 1.91
CA ALA A 137 6.21 -1.93 1.13
C ALA A 137 6.66 -3.28 1.72
N CYS A 138 6.81 -3.36 3.05
CA CYS A 138 7.15 -4.62 3.72
C CYS A 138 6.07 -5.69 3.47
N ILE A 139 4.79 -5.34 3.60
CA ILE A 139 3.67 -6.26 3.32
C ILE A 139 3.72 -6.76 1.88
N LEU A 140 3.86 -5.86 0.91
CA LEU A 140 3.89 -6.20 -0.52
C LEU A 140 5.07 -7.13 -0.86
N GLN A 141 6.28 -6.82 -0.39
CA GLN A 141 7.45 -7.66 -0.61
C GLN A 141 7.29 -9.06 0.00
N ASN A 142 6.74 -9.13 1.21
CA ASN A 142 6.47 -10.41 1.87
C ASN A 142 5.31 -11.19 1.20
N ALA A 143 4.46 -10.54 0.41
CA ALA A 143 3.45 -11.19 -0.43
C ALA A 143 4.00 -11.66 -1.79
N GLY A 144 5.28 -11.41 -2.09
CA GLY A 144 5.92 -11.74 -3.37
C GLY A 144 5.90 -10.62 -4.42
N GLY A 145 5.45 -9.42 -4.06
CA GLY A 145 5.51 -8.24 -4.92
C GLY A 145 6.85 -7.50 -4.85
N SER A 146 6.94 -6.39 -5.58
CA SER A 146 8.13 -5.53 -5.62
C SER A 146 7.75 -4.05 -5.45
N CYS A 147 8.66 -3.27 -4.87
CA CYS A 147 8.52 -1.85 -4.60
C CYS A 147 9.67 -1.08 -5.26
#